data_AF-A0A5C7J7U8-F1
#
_entry.id   AF-A0A5C7J7U8-F1
#
_cell.length_a   1.000
_cell.length_b   1.000
_cell.length_c   1.000
_cell.angle_alpha   90.00
_cell.angle_beta   90.00
_cell.angle_gamma   90.00
#
_symmetry.space_group_name_H-M   'P 1'
#
loop_
_entity.id
_entity.type
_entity.pdbx_description
1 polymer ?
#
loop_
_entity_poly.entity_id
_entity_poly.type
_entity_poly.pdbx_seq_one_letter_code
_entity_poly.pdbx_strand_id
1 'polypeptide(L)'
;MNPGPELDRVIAEKIFGLEIKGKVQTGDEYELGLRWGREGYVYQKGPNLEELIPEYSTDIAAASELLEKIKQIECKEDRYAGPYIESNNGNFEWYLCYRWHELEYLNVSSKSLPHAICLFALKVIDETLNVPHI
;
A
#
# COMPACT_ATOMS: atom_id res chain seq x y z
N MET A 1 2.39 -7.45 9.08
CA MET A 1 1.14 -8.10 8.63
C MET A 1 1.47 -9.08 7.51
N ASN A 2 0.74 -10.18 7.43
CA ASN A 2 0.84 -11.13 6.32
C ASN A 2 0.18 -10.55 5.06
N PRO A 3 0.57 -10.99 3.85
CA PRO A 3 -0.14 -10.62 2.63
C PRO A 3 -1.57 -11.18 2.65
N GLY A 4 -2.50 -10.46 2.05
CA GLY A 4 -3.92 -10.80 1.96
C GLY A 4 -4.85 -9.61 2.26
N PRO A 5 -6.17 -9.86 2.28
CA PRO A 5 -7.19 -8.80 2.25
C PRO A 5 -7.08 -7.77 3.36
N GLU A 6 -6.63 -8.17 4.55
CA GLU A 6 -6.42 -7.25 5.67
C GLU A 6 -5.33 -6.21 5.36
N LEU A 7 -4.20 -6.65 4.78
CA LEU A 7 -3.12 -5.75 4.38
C LEU A 7 -3.55 -4.85 3.23
N ASP A 8 -4.23 -5.41 2.24
CA ASP A 8 -4.70 -4.66 1.08
C ASP A 8 -5.68 -3.55 1.49
N ARG A 9 -6.56 -3.84 2.46
CA ARG A 9 -7.45 -2.83 3.04
C ARG A 9 -6.70 -1.71 3.76
N VAL A 10 -5.71 -2.04 4.59
CA VAL A 10 -4.90 -1.01 5.28
C VAL A 10 -4.15 -0.13 4.27
N ILE A 11 -3.64 -0.71 3.18
CA ILE A 11 -3.03 0.05 2.08
C ILE A 11 -4.03 0.99 1.44
N ALA A 12 -5.21 0.49 1.08
CA ALA A 12 -6.27 1.29 0.48
C ALA A 12 -6.66 2.47 1.38
N GLU A 13 -6.87 2.22 2.68
CA GLU A 13 -7.23 3.23 3.67
C GLU A 13 -6.12 4.27 3.89
N LYS A 14 -4.89 3.82 4.21
CA LYS A 14 -3.80 4.73 4.62
C LYS A 14 -3.15 5.46 3.45
N ILE A 15 -2.95 4.79 2.31
CA ILE A 15 -2.16 5.35 1.20
C ILE A 15 -3.05 6.06 0.18
N PHE A 16 -4.19 5.44 -0.15
CA PHE A 16 -5.11 5.95 -1.15
C PHE A 16 -6.29 6.70 -0.54
N GLY A 17 -6.42 6.72 0.79
CA GLY A 17 -7.48 7.43 1.49
C GLY A 17 -8.85 6.81 1.23
N LEU A 18 -8.91 5.47 1.15
CA LEU A 18 -10.19 4.76 1.01
C LEU A 18 -11.06 5.01 2.23
N GLU A 19 -12.27 5.50 1.99
CA GLU A 19 -13.34 5.60 2.99
C GLU A 19 -14.58 4.84 2.53
N ILE A 20 -15.24 4.20 3.49
CA ILE A 20 -16.43 3.40 3.25
C ILE A 20 -17.63 4.09 3.91
N LYS A 21 -18.56 4.58 3.10
CA LYS A 21 -19.79 5.22 3.55
C LYS A 21 -20.99 4.34 3.27
N GLY A 22 -21.37 3.63 4.32
CA GLY A 22 -22.59 2.82 4.35
C GLY A 22 -22.47 1.54 3.55
N LYS A 23 -23.32 0.58 3.92
CA LYS A 23 -23.47 -0.72 3.27
C LYS A 23 -24.96 -0.94 3.07
N VAL A 24 -25.42 -0.85 1.83
CA VAL A 24 -26.81 -1.16 1.49
C VAL A 24 -26.85 -2.55 0.90
N GLN A 25 -27.52 -3.48 1.58
CA GLN A 25 -27.70 -4.84 1.07
C GLN A 25 -28.98 -4.91 0.25
N THR A 26 -28.88 -5.37 -0.99
CA THR A 26 -30.03 -5.66 -1.86
C THR A 26 -29.92 -7.10 -2.37
N GLY A 27 -30.58 -8.03 -1.68
CA GLY A 27 -30.41 -9.47 -1.96
C GLY A 27 -29.02 -9.95 -1.55
N ASP A 28 -28.30 -10.57 -2.48
CA ASP A 28 -26.92 -11.05 -2.29
C ASP A 28 -25.85 -9.99 -2.66
N GLU A 29 -26.26 -8.83 -3.17
CA GLU A 29 -25.36 -7.75 -3.56
C GLU A 29 -25.28 -6.69 -2.45
N TYR A 30 -24.07 -6.17 -2.23
CA TYR A 30 -23.84 -4.98 -1.42
C TYR A 30 -23.50 -3.80 -2.33
N GLU A 31 -24.14 -2.68 -2.05
CA GLU A 31 -23.72 -1.38 -2.58
C GLU A 31 -22.91 -0.66 -1.51
N LEU A 32 -21.65 -0.37 -1.84
CA LEU A 32 -20.70 0.31 -0.97
C LEU A 32 -20.41 1.69 -1.54
N GLY A 33 -20.60 2.73 -0.73
CA GLY A 33 -20.12 4.07 -1.05
C GLY A 33 -18.63 4.15 -0.78
N LEU A 34 -17.80 4.04 -1.80
CA LEU A 34 -16.35 4.12 -1.69
C LEU A 34 -15.89 5.53 -2.06
N ARG A 35 -14.97 6.09 -1.29
CA ARG A 35 -14.28 7.33 -1.66
C ARG A 35 -12.79 7.09 -1.61
N TRP A 36 -12.09 7.45 -2.67
CA TRP A 36 -10.63 7.45 -2.72
C TRP A 36 -10.13 8.89 -2.61
N GLY A 37 -9.54 9.24 -1.47
CA GLY A 37 -9.00 10.58 -1.25
C GLY A 37 -10.08 11.68 -1.15
N ARG A 38 -9.90 12.79 -1.88
CA ARG A 38 -10.76 14.00 -1.79
C ARG A 38 -11.97 13.99 -2.72
N GLU A 39 -12.14 12.96 -3.53
CA GLU A 39 -13.23 12.89 -4.50
C GLU A 39 -14.60 12.62 -3.85
N GLY A 40 -15.68 12.68 -4.62
CA GLY A 40 -17.01 12.27 -4.16
C GLY A 40 -17.08 10.77 -3.90
N TYR A 41 -18.15 10.32 -3.23
CA TYR A 41 -18.41 8.88 -3.09
C TYR A 41 -18.84 8.28 -4.43
N VAL A 42 -18.19 7.18 -4.81
CA VAL A 42 -18.60 6.30 -5.91
C VAL A 42 -19.27 5.09 -5.30
N TYR A 43 -20.49 4.78 -5.76
CA TYR A 43 -21.21 3.60 -5.32
C TYR A 43 -20.86 2.43 -6.23
N GLN A 44 -20.30 1.37 -5.65
CA GLN A 44 -19.97 0.14 -6.37
C GLN A 44 -20.75 -1.04 -5.81
N LYS A 45 -21.15 -1.93 -6.72
CA LYS A 45 -21.83 -3.19 -6.39
C LYS A 45 -20.81 -4.31 -6.33
N GLY A 46 -20.84 -5.09 -5.26
CA GLY A 46 -20.02 -6.27 -5.10
C GLY A 46 -20.56 -7.21 -4.03
N PRO A 47 -20.13 -8.47 -4.01
CA PRO A 47 -20.55 -9.45 -2.99
C PRO A 47 -19.90 -9.19 -1.63
N ASN A 48 -18.80 -8.43 -1.56
CA ASN A 48 -18.17 -7.94 -0.34
C ASN A 48 -17.19 -6.78 -0.64
N LEU A 49 -16.64 -6.15 0.41
CA LEU A 49 -15.70 -5.04 0.27
C LEU A 49 -14.34 -5.51 -0.23
N GLU A 50 -13.92 -6.68 0.25
CA GLU A 50 -12.61 -7.27 0.01
C GLU A 50 -12.37 -7.54 -1.47
N GLU A 51 -13.40 -7.92 -2.22
CA GLU A 51 -13.33 -8.13 -3.68
C GLU A 51 -13.26 -6.83 -4.50
N LEU A 52 -13.58 -5.68 -3.90
CA LEU A 52 -13.47 -4.37 -4.57
C LEU A 52 -12.11 -3.70 -4.33
N ILE A 53 -11.35 -4.17 -3.35
CA ILE A 53 -10.04 -3.65 -3.03
C ILE A 53 -9.01 -4.38 -3.90
N PRO A 54 -8.14 -3.67 -4.64
CA PRO A 54 -7.07 -4.32 -5.38
C PRO A 54 -6.17 -5.15 -4.47
N GLU A 55 -5.72 -6.30 -4.97
CA GLU A 55 -4.85 -7.23 -4.24
C GLU A 55 -3.38 -6.73 -4.15
N TYR A 56 -3.16 -5.57 -3.52
CA TYR A 56 -1.85 -4.90 -3.48
C TYR A 56 -0.70 -5.78 -2.98
N SER A 57 -0.96 -6.69 -2.03
CA SER A 57 0.05 -7.50 -1.36
C SER A 57 0.36 -8.82 -2.06
N THR A 58 -0.42 -9.20 -3.08
CA THR A 58 -0.23 -10.44 -3.84
C THR A 58 -0.11 -10.23 -5.34
N ASP A 59 -0.75 -9.20 -5.91
CA ASP A 59 -0.66 -8.84 -7.32
C ASP A 59 0.37 -7.74 -7.58
N ILE A 60 1.27 -7.98 -8.53
CA ILE A 60 2.36 -7.05 -8.85
C ILE A 60 1.89 -5.81 -9.61
N ALA A 61 0.82 -5.90 -10.39
CA ALA A 61 0.31 -4.74 -11.12
C ALA A 61 -0.31 -3.74 -10.14
N ALA A 62 -1.15 -4.21 -9.21
CA ALA A 62 -1.69 -3.41 -8.12
C ALA A 62 -0.57 -2.83 -7.23
N ALA A 63 0.42 -3.65 -6.85
CA ALA A 63 1.58 -3.17 -6.08
C ALA A 63 2.40 -2.10 -6.80
N SER A 64 2.46 -2.14 -8.14
CA SER A 64 3.19 -1.13 -8.92
C SER A 64 2.50 0.23 -8.87
N GLU A 65 1.16 0.28 -8.90
CA GLU A 65 0.41 1.53 -8.70
C GLU A 65 0.69 2.16 -7.33
N LEU A 66 0.78 1.31 -6.30
CA LEU A 66 1.18 1.73 -4.96
C LEU A 66 2.56 2.37 -4.95
N LEU A 67 3.53 1.80 -5.68
CA LEU A 67 4.87 2.37 -5.75
C LEU A 67 4.87 3.76 -6.39
N GLU A 68 4.12 3.96 -7.47
CA GLU A 68 3.95 5.27 -8.11
C GLU A 68 3.29 6.27 -7.15
N LYS A 69 2.32 5.83 -6.35
CA LYS A 69 1.68 6.68 -5.34
C LYS A 69 2.67 7.13 -4.26
N ILE A 70 3.53 6.25 -3.76
CA ILE A 70 4.57 6.59 -2.78
C ILE A 70 5.54 7.63 -3.34
N LYS A 71 5.98 7.47 -4.60
CA LYS A 71 6.85 8.43 -5.27
C LYS A 71 6.25 9.84 -5.32
N GLN A 72 4.93 9.94 -5.51
CA GLN A 72 4.22 11.23 -5.47
C GLN A 72 4.16 11.84 -4.06
N ILE A 73 4.07 11.03 -3.00
CA ILE A 73 4.01 11.50 -1.61
C ILE A 73 5.38 12.05 -1.17
N GLU A 74 6.46 11.32 -1.44
CA GLU A 74 7.80 11.65 -0.95
C GLU A 74 8.63 12.52 -1.91
N CYS A 75 8.20 12.69 -3.16
CA CYS A 75 8.62 13.70 -4.14
C CYS A 75 10.13 14.03 -4.17
N LYS A 76 11.00 13.02 -4.01
CA LYS A 76 12.46 13.14 -4.10
C LYS A 76 13.01 11.90 -4.82
N GLU A 77 13.06 11.97 -6.15
CA GLU A 77 13.54 10.89 -7.02
C GLU A 77 14.94 10.38 -6.63
N ASP A 78 15.78 11.24 -6.04
CA ASP A 78 17.18 10.94 -5.68
C ASP A 78 17.36 10.00 -4.48
N ARG A 79 16.26 9.56 -3.84
CA ARG A 79 16.30 8.82 -2.56
C ARG A 79 15.88 7.37 -2.65
N TYR A 80 15.29 6.94 -3.75
CA TYR A 80 14.80 5.58 -3.92
C TYR A 80 15.83 4.71 -4.64
N ALA A 81 16.33 3.67 -3.98
CA ALA A 81 17.28 2.73 -4.58
C ALA A 81 16.60 1.64 -5.43
N GLY A 82 15.27 1.57 -5.43
CA GLY A 82 14.53 0.52 -6.11
C GLY A 82 14.42 -0.77 -5.29
N PRO A 83 13.57 -1.71 -5.73
CA PRO A 83 13.54 -3.05 -5.18
C PRO A 83 14.77 -3.84 -5.66
N TYR A 84 15.40 -4.60 -4.79
CA TYR A 84 16.43 -5.58 -5.15
C TYR A 84 16.22 -6.90 -4.43
N ILE A 85 16.78 -7.99 -4.95
CA ILE A 85 16.73 -9.31 -4.34
C ILE A 85 18.08 -9.61 -3.71
N GLU A 86 18.07 -10.10 -2.48
CA GLU A 86 19.26 -10.63 -1.83
C GLU A 86 19.00 -12.07 -1.36
N SER A 87 20.04 -12.92 -1.44
CA SER A 87 20.01 -14.26 -0.89
C SER A 87 20.59 -14.22 0.52
N ASN A 88 19.78 -14.53 1.53
CA ASN A 88 20.23 -14.67 2.90
C ASN A 88 20.08 -16.12 3.35
N ASN A 89 21.22 -16.79 3.57
CA ASN A 89 21.29 -18.20 3.98
C ASN A 89 20.49 -19.16 3.08
N GLY A 90 20.46 -18.91 1.76
CA GLY A 90 19.75 -19.73 0.78
C GLY A 90 18.26 -19.40 0.61
N ASN A 91 17.74 -18.42 1.34
CA ASN A 91 16.41 -17.86 1.12
C ASN A 91 16.53 -16.56 0.32
N PHE A 92 15.80 -16.46 -0.78
CA PHE A 92 15.68 -15.22 -1.53
C PHE A 92 14.60 -14.34 -0.89
N GLU A 93 14.98 -13.12 -0.53
CA GLU A 93 14.05 -12.11 -0.06
C GLU A 93 14.17 -10.86 -0.93
N TRP A 94 13.02 -10.23 -1.16
CA TRP A 94 12.93 -8.92 -1.77
C TRP A 94 13.16 -7.87 -0.71
N TYR A 95 14.10 -6.97 -0.98
CA TYR A 95 14.42 -5.83 -0.16
C TYR A 95 14.03 -4.55 -0.90
N LEU A 96 13.33 -3.66 -0.20
CA LEU A 96 13.15 -2.28 -0.65
C LEU A 96 13.93 -1.38 0.30
N CYS A 97 14.81 -0.58 -0.29
CA CYS A 97 15.65 0.38 0.40
C CYS A 97 15.34 1.79 -0.10
N TYR A 98 15.07 2.69 0.85
CA TYR A 98 14.86 4.10 0.59
C TYR A 98 15.69 4.93 1.55
N ARG A 99 16.38 5.93 1.02
CA ARG A 99 17.17 6.88 1.81
C ARG A 99 16.23 7.93 2.39
N TRP A 100 15.81 7.72 3.63
CA TRP A 100 14.86 8.59 4.34
C TRP A 100 15.51 9.93 4.73
N HIS A 101 16.74 9.88 5.26
CA HIS A 101 17.59 11.02 5.59
C HIS A 101 19.05 10.81 5.16
N GLU A 102 19.93 11.81 5.37
CA GLU A 102 21.32 11.78 4.87
C GLU A 102 22.09 10.49 5.24
N LEU A 103 21.74 9.84 6.35
CA LEU A 103 22.39 8.63 6.84
C LEU A 103 21.42 7.52 7.27
N GLU A 104 20.11 7.67 7.02
CA GLU A 104 19.11 6.68 7.45
C GLU A 104 18.44 6.01 6.26
N TYR A 105 18.37 4.68 6.34
CA TYR A 105 17.77 3.84 5.33
C TYR A 105 16.53 3.15 5.88
N LEU A 106 15.42 3.34 5.17
CA LEU A 106 14.20 2.61 5.37
C LEU A 106 14.30 1.29 4.62
N ASN A 107 14.52 0.21 5.36
CA ASN A 107 14.56 -1.13 4.81
C ASN A 107 13.32 -1.93 5.23
N VAL A 108 12.78 -2.69 4.29
CA VAL A 108 11.81 -3.77 4.53
C VAL A 108 12.20 -4.98 3.69
N SER A 109 11.89 -6.17 4.19
CA SER A 109 12.04 -7.40 3.41
C SER A 109 10.78 -8.26 3.43
N SER A 110 10.56 -8.99 2.34
CA SER A 110 9.56 -10.06 2.27
C SER A 110 9.94 -11.11 1.23
N LYS A 111 9.29 -12.27 1.30
CA LYS A 111 9.43 -13.36 0.33
C LYS A 111 8.83 -13.03 -1.04
N SER A 112 7.93 -12.05 -1.13
CA SER A 112 7.35 -11.60 -2.39
C SER A 112 7.52 -10.09 -2.56
N LEU A 113 7.73 -9.66 -3.80
CA LEU A 113 7.85 -8.25 -4.15
C LEU A 113 6.58 -7.44 -3.83
N PRO A 114 5.36 -7.87 -4.19
CA PRO A 114 4.14 -7.12 -3.86
C PRO A 114 3.99 -6.88 -2.35
N HIS A 115 4.28 -7.90 -1.54
CA HIS A 115 4.21 -7.79 -0.09
C HIS A 115 5.29 -6.84 0.44
N ALA A 116 6.53 -6.92 -0.06
CA ALA A 116 7.59 -6.01 0.31
C ALA A 116 7.24 -4.55 -0.04
N ILE A 117 6.62 -4.29 -1.20
CA ILE A 117 6.15 -2.96 -1.59
C ILE A 117 5.08 -2.45 -0.61
N CYS A 118 4.11 -3.28 -0.21
CA CYS A 118 3.09 -2.89 0.76
C CYS A 118 3.69 -2.52 2.12
N LEU A 119 4.60 -3.34 2.64
CA LEU A 119 5.28 -3.05 3.92
C LEU A 119 6.11 -1.77 3.82
N PHE A 120 6.77 -1.56 2.69
CA PHE A 120 7.53 -0.35 2.42
C PHE A 120 6.64 0.88 2.46
N ALA A 121 5.49 0.83 1.78
CA ALA A 121 4.53 1.93 1.71
C ALA A 121 4.03 2.39 3.09
N LEU A 122 3.63 1.43 3.92
CA LEU A 122 3.15 1.72 5.27
C LEU A 122 4.24 2.36 6.12
N LYS A 123 5.45 1.84 6.02
CA LYS A 123 6.58 2.34 6.78
C LYS A 123 6.96 3.76 6.32
N VAL A 124 6.91 4.05 5.02
CA VAL A 124 7.09 5.42 4.50
C VAL A 124 6.05 6.36 5.12
N ILE A 125 4.76 6.05 5.01
CA ILE A 125 3.70 6.93 5.54
C ILE A 125 3.81 7.13 7.06
N ASP A 126 4.08 6.07 7.82
CA ASP A 126 4.23 6.18 9.26
C ASP A 126 5.41 7.11 9.63
N GLU A 127 6.52 7.07 8.88
CA GLU A 127 7.63 8.00 9.09
C GLU A 127 7.28 9.43 8.60
N THR A 128 6.61 9.60 7.46
CA THR A 128 6.19 10.93 6.94
C THR A 128 5.27 11.65 7.92
N LEU A 129 4.30 10.93 8.50
CA LEU A 129 3.31 11.48 9.43
C LEU A 129 3.87 11.75 10.83
N ASN A 130 4.96 11.07 11.21
CA ASN A 130 5.60 11.24 12.51
C ASN A 130 6.70 12.32 12.52
N VAL A 131 6.99 12.98 11.40
CA VAL A 131 7.90 14.14 11.40
C VAL A 131 7.17 15.32 12.05
N PRO A 132 7.62 15.82 13.23
CA PRO A 132 7.09 17.07 13.76
C PRO A 132 7.39 18.17 12.74
N HIS A 133 6.36 18.82 12.21
CA HIS A 133 6.53 20.05 11.45
C HIS A 133 7.14 21.10 12.39
N ILE A 134 8.45 21.31 12.30
CA ILE A 134 9.19 22.37 12.99
C ILE A 134 8.99 23.68 12.22
#